data_AF-A0A661APY1-F1
#
_entry.id   AF-A0A661APY1-F1
#
_cell.length_a   1.000
_cell.length_b   1.000
_cell.length_c   1.000
_cell.angle_alpha   90.00
_cell.angle_beta   90.00
_cell.angle_gamma   90.00
#
_symmetry.space_group_name_H-M   'P 1'
#
loop_
_entity.id
_entity.type
_entity.pdbx_description
1 polymer ?
#
loop_
_entity_poly.entity_id
_entity_poly.type
_entity_poly.pdbx_seq_one_letter_code
_entity_poly.pdbx_strand_id
1 'polypeptide(L)'
;MIGILLLLLGPFPFISRDYYEGVGRAAWIEGREEECIKKACEAARADLAQNIKCEIEVTTKKILGDSAGKVKEQFQEFVQTYVRIALPTGSIIYSDPIIDKGYVIVKARLSKKDYQEFVEKRMREHISRVIGYYKEAMRREEEGDYTSAVRELMKARAWLFFYLEDLPVEVDLDGDKKKDVEIGGRIDSELDRLLTHIEVKYTKVTYGITGNLRGELKVYMRLNGEPLKYFPVCIGFEKGRGKILNPQPLTDVQGCVKINVSDITSSENEVVLKIMPDLSRLMDFSIFEKEGEVERLKSYLKKKLRSWSIVIPKRKTLALSVYVKSASSYYFPENIYDDVAEIVREKGYDVVKKKLKGTPSQSMLENLAVEGIEYLVIIEVRCYTEYDDYWDVYSERASGRIMLYSRNEI
;
A
#
# COMPACT_ATOMS: atom_id res chain seq x y z
N MET A 1 32.62 -72.58 -0.03
CA MET A 1 32.02 -72.45 -1.37
C MET A 1 30.57 -72.04 -1.15
N ILE A 2 30.24 -70.74 -1.22
CA ILE A 2 29.79 -70.02 -2.44
C ILE A 2 28.50 -70.68 -2.98
N GLY A 3 27.38 -70.00 -3.18
CA GLY A 3 27.14 -68.56 -3.31
C GLY A 3 25.67 -68.20 -3.07
N ILE A 4 25.43 -66.95 -2.66
CA ILE A 4 25.01 -65.85 -3.53
C ILE A 4 23.60 -66.10 -4.08
N LEU A 5 22.62 -65.55 -3.36
CA LEU A 5 21.31 -65.18 -3.90
C LEU A 5 20.92 -63.81 -3.32
N LEU A 6 21.70 -62.77 -3.68
CA LEU A 6 21.48 -61.40 -3.21
C LEU A 6 21.57 -60.35 -4.33
N LEU A 7 21.28 -60.78 -5.56
CA LEU A 7 21.20 -59.90 -6.73
C LEU A 7 19.99 -60.34 -7.53
N LEU A 8 18.84 -59.66 -7.34
CA LEU A 8 17.75 -59.49 -8.31
C LEU A 8 16.53 -58.86 -7.63
N LEU A 9 16.67 -57.65 -7.08
CA LEU A 9 15.53 -56.76 -6.91
C LEU A 9 16.01 -55.35 -7.24
N GLY A 10 15.40 -54.75 -8.26
CA GLY A 10 15.54 -53.33 -8.60
C GLY A 10 15.04 -52.43 -7.47
N PRO A 11 14.91 -51.11 -7.71
CA PRO A 11 14.55 -50.15 -6.67
C PRO A 11 13.08 -50.30 -6.31
N PHE A 12 12.75 -51.32 -5.52
CA PHE A 12 11.48 -51.43 -4.83
C PHE A 12 11.65 -50.81 -3.44
N PRO A 13 10.83 -49.81 -3.08
CA PRO A 13 10.89 -49.25 -1.74
C PRO A 13 10.49 -50.36 -0.76
N PHE A 14 11.40 -50.74 0.13
CA PHE A 14 11.04 -51.48 1.34
C PHE A 14 10.17 -50.56 2.19
N ILE A 15 8.85 -50.58 1.93
CA ILE A 15 7.89 -49.86 2.76
C ILE A 15 7.73 -50.69 4.03
N SER A 16 8.47 -50.32 5.08
CA SER A 16 8.15 -50.77 6.43
C SER A 16 6.72 -50.36 6.76
N ARG A 17 5.95 -51.25 7.41
CA ARG A 17 4.53 -50.99 7.73
C ARG A 17 4.40 -49.77 8.64
N ASP A 18 5.33 -49.61 9.57
CA ASP A 18 5.24 -48.63 10.67
C ASP A 18 6.23 -47.47 10.54
N TYR A 19 7.17 -47.54 9.59
CA TYR A 19 8.21 -46.52 9.40
C TYR A 19 8.29 -46.05 7.94
N TYR A 20 8.54 -44.76 7.76
CA TYR A 20 9.14 -44.24 6.54
C TYR A 20 10.63 -44.51 6.59
N GLU A 21 11.18 -44.97 5.46
CA GLU A 21 12.62 -45.20 5.31
C GLU A 21 13.17 -44.34 4.18
N GLY A 22 14.41 -43.89 4.32
CA GLY A 22 15.19 -43.26 3.25
C GLY A 22 16.61 -43.80 3.26
N VAL A 23 17.23 -43.92 2.09
CA VAL A 23 18.58 -44.46 1.93
C VAL A 23 19.49 -43.42 1.29
N GLY A 24 20.52 -43.03 2.02
CA GLY A 24 21.53 -42.09 1.55
C GLY A 24 22.81 -42.80 1.21
N ARG A 25 23.48 -42.33 0.15
CA ARG A 25 24.79 -42.84 -0.29
C ARG A 25 25.72 -41.66 -0.54
N ALA A 26 26.94 -41.75 -0.04
CA ALA A 26 28.03 -40.80 -0.35
C ALA A 26 29.32 -41.55 -0.68
N ALA A 27 30.15 -40.97 -1.53
CA ALA A 27 31.47 -41.53 -1.82
C ALA A 27 32.32 -41.57 -0.55
N TRP A 28 32.97 -42.69 -0.30
CA TRP A 28 33.90 -42.86 0.81
C TRP A 28 35.25 -42.26 0.46
N ILE A 29 35.74 -41.36 1.30
CA ILE A 29 37.04 -40.71 1.16
C ILE A 29 37.80 -40.96 2.46
N GLU A 30 38.90 -41.70 2.37
CA GLU A 30 39.75 -42.05 3.50
C GLU A 30 40.34 -40.78 4.13
N GLY A 31 40.27 -40.64 5.46
CA GLY A 31 40.66 -39.44 6.20
C GLY A 31 39.62 -38.31 6.24
N ARG A 32 38.39 -38.55 5.71
CA ARG A 32 37.24 -37.61 5.78
C ARG A 32 35.94 -38.32 6.18
N GLU A 33 36.04 -39.27 7.08
CA GLU A 33 34.97 -40.21 7.44
C GLU A 33 33.71 -39.49 7.93
N GLU A 34 33.86 -38.50 8.82
CA GLU A 34 32.74 -37.71 9.35
C GLU A 34 32.01 -36.91 8.27
N GLU A 35 32.74 -36.34 7.31
CA GLU A 35 32.18 -35.57 6.19
C GLU A 35 31.37 -36.48 5.26
N CYS A 36 31.91 -37.67 4.95
CA CYS A 36 31.24 -38.68 4.13
C CYS A 36 29.95 -39.19 4.81
N ILE A 37 30.00 -39.49 6.11
CA ILE A 37 28.82 -39.93 6.87
C ILE A 37 27.76 -38.82 6.90
N LYS A 38 28.15 -37.56 7.14
CA LYS A 38 27.23 -36.43 7.15
C LYS A 38 26.53 -36.26 5.80
N LYS A 39 27.26 -36.35 4.68
CA LYS A 39 26.68 -36.32 3.33
C LYS A 39 25.72 -37.48 3.08
N ALA A 40 26.03 -38.69 3.55
CA ALA A 40 25.11 -39.82 3.46
C ALA A 40 23.86 -39.62 4.31
N CYS A 41 23.97 -39.04 5.52
CA CYS A 41 22.80 -38.67 6.34
C CYS A 41 21.91 -37.62 5.65
N GLU A 42 22.50 -36.58 5.04
CA GLU A 42 21.78 -35.56 4.27
C GLU A 42 21.05 -36.17 3.07
N ALA A 43 21.70 -37.06 2.33
CA ALA A 43 21.09 -37.80 1.23
C ALA A 43 19.96 -38.73 1.70
N ALA A 44 20.15 -39.44 2.83
CA ALA A 44 19.14 -40.33 3.40
C ALA A 44 17.90 -39.55 3.85
N ARG A 45 18.10 -38.35 4.40
CA ARG A 45 17.02 -37.44 4.79
C ARG A 45 16.25 -36.91 3.58
N ALA A 46 16.94 -36.58 2.49
CA ALA A 46 16.31 -36.13 1.25
C ALA A 46 15.45 -37.25 0.62
N ASP A 47 15.97 -38.47 0.59
CA ASP A 47 15.24 -39.66 0.12
C ASP A 47 14.02 -39.97 0.99
N LEU A 48 14.17 -39.90 2.33
CA LEU A 48 13.08 -40.04 3.30
C LEU A 48 11.97 -39.00 3.04
N ALA A 49 12.33 -37.74 2.76
CA ALA A 49 11.38 -36.69 2.43
C ALA A 49 10.54 -37.05 1.20
N GLN A 50 11.17 -37.57 0.15
CA GLN A 50 10.50 -37.98 -1.08
C GLN A 50 9.47 -39.09 -0.82
N ASN A 51 9.80 -40.07 0.02
CA ASN A 51 8.91 -41.19 0.36
C ASN A 51 7.70 -40.77 1.21
N ILE A 52 7.82 -39.69 1.97
CA ILE A 52 6.76 -39.17 2.86
C ILE A 52 5.67 -38.40 2.09
N LYS A 53 5.95 -37.95 0.86
CA LYS A 53 5.06 -37.09 0.05
C LYS A 53 3.62 -37.61 -0.03
N CYS A 54 3.41 -38.90 -0.26
CA CYS A 54 2.08 -39.49 -0.39
C CYS A 54 1.24 -39.42 0.90
N GLU A 55 1.86 -39.42 2.08
CA GLU A 55 1.11 -39.34 3.34
C GLU A 55 0.65 -37.93 3.68
N ILE A 56 1.47 -36.93 3.33
CA ILE A 56 1.08 -35.53 3.49
C ILE A 56 -0.19 -35.28 2.67
N GLU A 57 -0.28 -35.85 1.46
CA GLU A 57 -1.51 -35.76 0.68
C GLU A 57 -2.73 -36.31 1.43
N VAL A 58 -2.61 -37.47 2.08
CA VAL A 58 -3.72 -38.09 2.83
C VAL A 58 -4.11 -37.24 4.05
N THR A 59 -3.12 -36.78 4.81
CA THR A 59 -3.32 -36.00 6.04
C THR A 59 -3.89 -34.62 5.73
N THR A 60 -3.37 -33.95 4.70
CA THR A 60 -3.88 -32.66 4.25
C THR A 60 -5.29 -32.81 3.68
N LYS A 61 -5.61 -33.87 2.91
CA LYS A 61 -7.00 -34.16 2.48
C LYS A 61 -7.94 -34.34 3.67
N LYS A 62 -7.52 -35.08 4.71
CA LYS A 62 -8.29 -35.25 5.95
C LYS A 62 -8.57 -33.92 6.66
N ILE A 63 -7.63 -32.98 6.62
CA ILE A 63 -7.78 -31.67 7.27
C ILE A 63 -8.65 -30.72 6.43
N LEU A 64 -8.53 -30.76 5.11
CA LEU A 64 -9.29 -29.93 4.18
C LEU A 64 -10.72 -30.44 3.91
N GLY A 65 -11.01 -31.70 4.24
CA GLY A 65 -12.33 -32.29 4.01
C GLY A 65 -12.75 -32.24 2.54
N ASP A 66 -13.98 -31.77 2.29
CA ASP A 66 -14.59 -31.71 0.95
C ASP A 66 -13.94 -30.67 0.03
N SER A 67 -13.22 -29.70 0.60
CA SER A 67 -12.52 -28.65 -0.17
C SER A 67 -11.23 -29.13 -0.85
N ALA A 68 -10.71 -30.31 -0.47
CA ALA A 68 -9.52 -30.89 -1.08
C ALA A 68 -9.68 -31.22 -2.58
N GLY A 69 -10.91 -31.51 -3.03
CA GLY A 69 -11.21 -31.83 -4.43
C GLY A 69 -11.24 -30.62 -5.38
N LYS A 70 -11.42 -29.41 -4.83
CA LYS A 70 -11.64 -28.17 -5.61
C LYS A 70 -10.35 -27.49 -6.05
N VAL A 71 -9.20 -27.87 -5.46
CA VAL A 71 -7.96 -27.09 -5.56
C VAL A 71 -6.73 -27.99 -5.72
N LYS A 72 -6.71 -28.79 -6.80
CA LYS A 72 -5.68 -29.82 -7.03
C LYS A 72 -4.27 -29.23 -7.19
N GLU A 73 -4.13 -28.06 -7.81
CA GLU A 73 -2.82 -27.43 -8.08
C GLU A 73 -2.19 -26.82 -6.82
N GLN A 74 -2.92 -25.96 -6.08
CA GLN A 74 -2.41 -25.38 -4.83
C GLN A 74 -2.12 -26.46 -3.78
N PHE A 75 -2.92 -27.54 -3.77
CA PHE A 75 -2.66 -28.71 -2.93
C PHE A 75 -1.35 -29.42 -3.28
N GLN A 76 -1.05 -29.63 -4.57
CA GLN A 76 0.20 -30.25 -5.00
C GLN A 76 1.42 -29.38 -4.69
N GLU A 77 1.29 -28.06 -4.81
CA GLU A 77 2.33 -27.10 -4.41
C GLU A 77 2.56 -27.14 -2.89
N PHE A 78 1.49 -27.10 -2.09
CA PHE A 78 1.58 -27.20 -0.63
C PHE A 78 2.30 -28.48 -0.20
N VAL A 79 1.90 -29.64 -0.74
CA VAL A 79 2.50 -30.93 -0.40
C VAL A 79 4.00 -30.92 -0.71
N GLN A 80 4.42 -30.41 -1.87
CA GLN A 80 5.83 -30.34 -2.24
C GLN A 80 6.65 -29.43 -1.31
N THR A 81 6.12 -28.27 -0.95
CA THR A 81 6.78 -27.31 -0.05
C THR A 81 6.82 -27.84 1.39
N TYR A 82 5.71 -28.40 1.88
CA TYR A 82 5.56 -28.87 3.25
C TYR A 82 6.42 -30.11 3.54
N VAL A 83 6.57 -31.05 2.58
CA VAL A 83 7.49 -32.21 2.68
C VAL A 83 8.92 -31.76 3.03
N ARG A 84 9.41 -30.69 2.40
CA ARG A 84 10.79 -30.22 2.57
C ARG A 84 11.02 -29.56 3.94
N ILE A 85 9.98 -28.95 4.51
CA ILE A 85 10.04 -28.14 5.74
C ILE A 85 9.67 -28.96 6.99
N ALA A 86 8.90 -30.04 6.84
CA ALA A 86 8.23 -30.74 7.94
C ALA A 86 8.92 -32.03 8.40
N LEU A 87 10.23 -32.22 8.19
CA LEU A 87 10.95 -33.34 8.78
C LEU A 87 11.43 -33.00 10.21
N PRO A 88 10.90 -33.64 11.27
CA PRO A 88 11.35 -33.40 12.64
C PRO A 88 12.79 -33.90 12.79
N THR A 89 13.75 -32.98 12.86
CA THR A 89 15.19 -33.27 12.92
C THR A 89 15.58 -34.17 14.08
N GLY A 90 14.85 -34.12 15.20
CA GLY A 90 15.11 -34.93 16.40
C GLY A 90 14.43 -36.30 16.43
N SER A 91 13.53 -36.62 15.49
CA SER A 91 12.77 -37.88 15.49
C SER A 91 13.21 -38.86 14.40
N ILE A 92 14.17 -38.45 13.56
CA ILE A 92 14.77 -39.31 12.54
C ILE A 92 15.87 -40.15 13.19
N ILE A 93 15.72 -41.47 13.11
CA ILE A 93 16.72 -42.42 13.58
C ILE A 93 17.59 -42.81 12.39
N TYR A 94 18.89 -42.59 12.50
CA TYR A 94 19.87 -43.03 11.50
C TYR A 94 20.45 -44.38 11.90
N SER A 95 20.65 -45.27 10.93
CA SER A 95 21.40 -46.50 11.14
C SER A 95 22.89 -46.21 11.30
N ASP A 96 23.63 -47.16 11.87
CA ASP A 96 25.08 -47.16 11.78
C ASP A 96 25.51 -47.11 10.30
N PRO A 97 26.57 -46.35 9.96
CA PRO A 97 27.06 -46.23 8.60
C PRO A 97 27.63 -47.56 8.11
N ILE A 98 27.18 -48.02 6.95
CA ILE A 98 27.70 -49.21 6.28
C ILE A 98 28.64 -48.76 5.17
N ILE A 99 29.90 -49.19 5.25
CA ILE A 99 30.90 -48.92 4.21
C ILE A 99 30.91 -50.11 3.24
N ASP A 100 30.56 -49.87 1.98
CA ASP A 100 30.58 -50.90 0.94
C ASP A 100 31.11 -50.30 -0.37
N LYS A 101 32.06 -50.99 -1.01
CA LYS A 101 32.60 -50.69 -2.35
C LYS A 101 32.93 -49.21 -2.61
N GLY A 102 33.57 -48.54 -1.66
CA GLY A 102 33.96 -47.12 -1.81
C GLY A 102 32.81 -46.13 -1.59
N TYR A 103 31.72 -46.57 -0.97
CA TYR A 103 30.61 -45.72 -0.55
C TYR A 103 30.29 -45.92 0.93
N VAL A 104 29.80 -44.88 1.57
CA VAL A 104 29.10 -44.96 2.86
C VAL A 104 27.60 -44.88 2.63
N ILE A 105 26.87 -45.81 3.25
CA ILE A 105 25.43 -45.96 3.16
C ILE A 105 24.84 -45.74 4.54
N VAL A 106 23.87 -44.84 4.65
CA VAL A 106 23.12 -44.58 5.88
C VAL A 106 21.63 -44.73 5.59
N LYS A 107 20.90 -45.38 6.50
CA LYS A 107 19.44 -45.46 6.45
C LYS A 107 18.84 -44.49 7.46
N ALA A 108 17.87 -43.69 7.04
CA ALA A 108 17.06 -42.84 7.90
C ALA A 108 15.68 -43.49 8.11
N ARG A 109 15.18 -43.50 9.34
CA ARG A 109 13.86 -44.03 9.69
C ARG A 109 13.06 -43.01 10.48
N LEU A 110 11.76 -42.92 10.19
CA LEU A 110 10.81 -42.09 10.91
C LEU A 110 9.50 -42.85 11.12
N SER A 111 9.01 -42.90 12.36
CA SER A 111 7.72 -43.52 12.69
C SER A 111 6.60 -42.82 11.92
N LYS A 112 5.74 -43.59 11.24
CA LYS A 112 4.60 -43.01 10.50
C LYS A 112 3.64 -42.30 11.45
N LYS A 113 3.40 -42.88 12.63
CA LYS A 113 2.54 -42.30 13.67
C LYS A 113 3.09 -40.98 14.18
N ASP A 114 4.37 -40.94 14.54
CA ASP A 114 5.01 -39.74 15.11
C ASP A 114 5.03 -38.61 14.07
N TYR A 115 5.25 -38.97 12.81
CA TYR A 115 5.17 -38.03 11.70
C TYR A 115 3.76 -37.48 11.50
N GLN A 116 2.74 -38.33 11.47
CA GLN A 116 1.34 -37.91 11.36
C GLN A 116 0.94 -36.99 12.52
N GLU A 117 1.27 -37.36 13.76
CA GLU A 117 1.00 -36.54 14.94
C GLU A 117 1.72 -35.17 14.87
N PHE A 118 2.97 -35.15 14.41
CA PHE A 118 3.73 -33.92 14.20
C PHE A 118 3.08 -33.01 13.15
N VAL A 119 2.70 -33.55 11.99
CA VAL A 119 2.04 -32.79 10.92
C VAL A 119 0.68 -32.28 11.36
N GLU A 120 -0.16 -33.13 11.95
CA GLU A 120 -1.49 -32.74 12.46
C GLU A 120 -1.40 -31.68 13.55
N LYS A 121 -0.41 -31.79 14.46
CA LYS A 121 -0.17 -30.79 15.50
C LYS A 121 0.24 -29.45 14.89
N ARG A 122 1.24 -29.44 14.00
CA ARG A 122 1.75 -28.23 13.37
C ARG A 122 0.70 -27.53 12.50
N MET A 123 -0.09 -28.29 11.73
CA MET A 123 -1.20 -27.73 10.97
C MET A 123 -2.26 -27.13 11.88
N ARG A 124 -2.65 -27.83 12.97
CA ARG A 124 -3.60 -27.27 13.96
C ARG A 124 -3.07 -25.99 14.61
N GLU A 125 -1.79 -25.92 14.95
CA GLU A 125 -1.18 -24.72 15.51
C GLU A 125 -1.24 -23.54 14.53
N HIS A 126 -0.92 -23.75 13.25
CA HIS A 126 -1.00 -22.70 12.24
C HIS A 126 -2.45 -22.25 11.97
N ILE A 127 -3.40 -23.19 11.86
CA ILE A 127 -4.83 -22.88 11.72
C ILE A 127 -5.32 -22.09 12.94
N SER A 128 -4.94 -22.51 14.15
CA SER A 128 -5.31 -21.81 15.39
C SER A 128 -4.75 -20.39 15.44
N ARG A 129 -3.55 -20.14 14.89
CA ARG A 129 -2.99 -18.78 14.78
C ARG A 129 -3.78 -17.92 13.79
N VAL A 130 -4.15 -18.45 12.63
CA VAL A 130 -5.01 -17.74 11.66
C VAL A 130 -6.34 -17.36 12.30
N ILE A 131 -7.01 -18.32 12.95
CA ILE A 131 -8.27 -18.07 13.67
C ILE A 131 -8.06 -17.03 14.79
N GLY A 132 -6.95 -17.11 15.53
CA GLY A 132 -6.62 -16.15 16.58
C GLY A 132 -6.52 -14.71 16.06
N TYR A 133 -5.78 -14.50 14.97
CA TYR A 133 -5.69 -13.19 14.32
C TYR A 133 -7.03 -12.71 13.77
N TYR A 134 -7.82 -13.60 13.14
CA TYR A 134 -9.15 -13.25 12.66
C TYR A 134 -10.08 -12.81 13.81
N LYS A 135 -10.14 -13.58 14.90
CA LYS A 135 -10.98 -13.26 16.07
C LYS A 135 -10.54 -11.96 16.73
N GLU A 136 -9.24 -11.75 16.87
CA GLU A 136 -8.71 -10.48 17.38
C GLU A 136 -9.09 -9.31 16.45
N ALA A 137 -9.06 -9.49 15.13
CA ALA A 137 -9.50 -8.45 14.20
C ALA A 137 -10.97 -8.07 14.39
N MET A 138 -11.86 -9.05 14.51
CA MET A 138 -13.29 -8.81 14.76
C MET A 138 -13.50 -8.09 16.09
N ARG A 139 -12.78 -8.50 17.14
CA ARG A 139 -12.80 -7.83 18.44
C ARG A 139 -12.35 -6.38 18.36
N ARG A 140 -11.28 -6.08 17.62
CA ARG A 140 -10.78 -4.71 17.40
C ARG A 140 -11.76 -3.86 16.62
N GLU A 141 -12.44 -4.45 15.65
CA GLU A 141 -13.48 -3.78 14.90
C GLU A 141 -14.67 -3.40 15.79
N GLU A 142 -15.14 -4.32 16.64
CA GLU A 142 -16.20 -4.04 17.62
C GLU A 142 -15.81 -2.90 18.58
N GLU A 143 -14.52 -2.78 18.91
CA GLU A 143 -13.95 -1.67 19.69
C GLU A 143 -13.82 -0.34 18.90
N GLY A 144 -14.08 -0.36 17.60
CA GLY A 144 -13.87 0.78 16.70
C GLY A 144 -12.39 1.07 16.37
N ASP A 145 -11.47 0.15 16.71
CA ASP A 145 -10.06 0.21 16.33
C ASP A 145 -9.83 -0.49 14.98
N TYR A 146 -10.37 0.13 13.93
CA TYR A 146 -10.30 -0.38 12.57
C TYR A 146 -8.87 -0.51 12.04
N THR A 147 -7.94 0.35 12.48
CA THR A 147 -6.54 0.25 12.07
C THR A 147 -5.94 -1.07 12.56
N SER A 148 -6.13 -1.40 13.84
CA SER A 148 -5.68 -2.67 14.37
C SER A 148 -6.42 -3.86 13.73
N ALA A 149 -7.74 -3.74 13.48
CA ALA A 149 -8.51 -4.78 12.80
C ALA A 149 -7.91 -5.13 11.42
N VAL A 150 -7.59 -4.12 10.60
CA VAL A 150 -6.94 -4.32 9.29
C VAL A 150 -5.58 -4.99 9.44
N ARG A 151 -4.77 -4.60 10.44
CA ARG A 151 -3.46 -5.22 10.69
C ARG A 151 -3.57 -6.69 11.05
N GLU A 152 -4.51 -7.04 11.92
CA GLU A 152 -4.73 -8.42 12.34
C GLU A 152 -5.26 -9.29 11.20
N LEU A 153 -6.14 -8.77 10.34
CA LEU A 153 -6.55 -9.49 9.12
C LEU A 153 -5.40 -9.68 8.13
N MET A 154 -4.52 -8.68 7.95
CA MET A 154 -3.32 -8.82 7.12
C MET A 154 -2.37 -9.89 7.68
N LYS A 155 -2.20 -9.95 9.01
CA LYS A 155 -1.44 -11.03 9.67
C LYS A 155 -2.09 -12.38 9.46
N ALA A 156 -3.41 -12.49 9.59
CA ALA A 156 -4.15 -13.73 9.33
C ALA A 156 -3.93 -14.21 7.88
N ARG A 157 -4.06 -13.29 6.90
CA ARG A 157 -3.85 -13.59 5.47
C ARG A 157 -2.42 -14.02 5.18
N ALA A 158 -1.43 -13.33 5.76
CA ALA A 158 -0.04 -13.67 5.59
C ALA A 158 0.31 -15.01 6.23
N TRP A 159 -0.26 -15.30 7.41
CA TRP A 159 -0.04 -16.56 8.09
C TRP A 159 -0.59 -17.74 7.27
N LEU A 160 -1.80 -17.56 6.70
CA LEU A 160 -2.39 -18.52 5.76
C LEU A 160 -1.50 -18.70 4.52
N PHE A 161 -0.96 -17.61 3.98
CA PHE A 161 -0.11 -17.65 2.79
C PHE A 161 1.23 -18.34 3.01
N PHE A 162 1.99 -17.97 4.04
CA PHE A 162 3.35 -18.49 4.24
C PHE A 162 3.41 -19.88 4.87
N TYR A 163 2.44 -20.22 5.71
CA TYR A 163 2.48 -21.46 6.50
C TYR A 163 1.46 -22.50 6.05
N LEU A 164 0.42 -22.08 5.34
CA LEU A 164 -0.63 -22.95 4.83
C LEU A 164 -0.78 -22.86 3.31
N GLU A 165 0.10 -22.12 2.60
CA GLU A 165 0.12 -21.97 1.12
C GLU A 165 -1.27 -21.71 0.51
N ASP A 166 -2.06 -20.84 1.15
CA ASP A 166 -3.42 -20.48 0.70
C ASP A 166 -4.39 -21.66 0.58
N LEU A 167 -4.15 -22.75 1.30
CA LEU A 167 -5.08 -23.87 1.34
C LEU A 167 -6.49 -23.40 1.80
N PRO A 168 -7.57 -23.93 1.17
CA PRO A 168 -8.94 -23.61 1.55
C PRO A 168 -9.30 -24.33 2.86
N VAL A 169 -8.94 -23.71 3.99
CA VAL A 169 -9.17 -24.30 5.31
C VAL A 169 -10.58 -23.98 5.79
N GLU A 170 -11.39 -25.02 5.95
CA GLU A 170 -12.71 -24.93 6.59
C GLU A 170 -12.56 -24.98 8.12
N VAL A 171 -13.13 -23.98 8.79
CA VAL A 171 -13.06 -23.82 10.24
C VAL A 171 -14.44 -23.58 10.83
N ASP A 172 -14.60 -23.96 12.09
CA ASP A 172 -15.76 -23.62 12.90
C ASP A 172 -15.49 -22.29 13.61
N LEU A 173 -16.11 -21.21 13.14
CA LEU A 173 -15.98 -19.89 13.76
C LEU A 173 -16.94 -19.68 14.93
N ASP A 174 -18.12 -20.29 14.86
CA ASP A 174 -19.27 -20.04 15.73
C ASP A 174 -19.34 -21.02 16.92
N GLY A 175 -18.49 -22.05 16.93
CA GLY A 175 -18.45 -23.09 17.96
C GLY A 175 -19.58 -24.12 17.87
N ASP A 176 -20.27 -24.21 16.72
CA ASP A 176 -21.40 -25.11 16.50
C ASP A 176 -20.97 -26.53 16.06
N LYS A 177 -19.65 -26.76 16.01
CA LYS A 177 -18.96 -27.98 15.55
C LYS A 177 -19.09 -28.24 14.06
N LYS A 178 -19.60 -27.31 13.26
CA LYS A 178 -19.59 -27.39 11.80
C LYS A 178 -18.43 -26.59 11.26
N LYS A 179 -17.64 -27.22 10.40
CA LYS A 179 -16.59 -26.54 9.63
C LYS A 179 -17.18 -26.18 8.27
N ASP A 180 -17.87 -25.06 8.20
CA ASP A 180 -18.59 -24.62 7.00
C ASP A 180 -18.07 -23.28 6.45
N VAL A 181 -17.16 -22.63 7.17
CA VAL A 181 -16.55 -21.37 6.74
C VAL A 181 -15.12 -21.60 6.24
N GLU A 182 -14.89 -21.30 4.97
CA GLU A 182 -13.54 -21.21 4.40
C GLU A 182 -12.88 -19.91 4.87
N ILE A 183 -11.84 -20.03 5.70
CA ILE A 183 -11.29 -18.90 6.46
C ILE A 183 -10.56 -17.88 5.59
N GLY A 184 -9.92 -18.30 4.50
CA GLY A 184 -9.19 -17.41 3.59
C GLY A 184 -10.13 -16.45 2.89
N GLY A 185 -11.20 -16.95 2.28
CA GLY A 185 -12.25 -16.16 1.65
C GLY A 185 -12.97 -15.25 2.64
N ARG A 186 -13.15 -15.69 3.90
CA ARG A 186 -13.69 -14.83 4.95
C ARG A 186 -12.75 -13.68 5.29
N ILE A 187 -11.46 -13.95 5.51
CA ILE A 187 -10.44 -12.91 5.73
C ILE A 187 -10.40 -11.92 4.57
N ASP A 188 -10.42 -12.42 3.33
CA ASP A 188 -10.38 -11.59 2.14
C ASP A 188 -11.61 -10.69 2.01
N SER A 189 -12.80 -11.23 2.31
CA SER A 189 -14.05 -10.48 2.32
C SER A 189 -14.05 -9.37 3.37
N GLU A 190 -13.55 -9.65 4.58
CA GLU A 190 -13.45 -8.64 5.65
C GLU A 190 -12.41 -7.56 5.33
N LEU A 191 -11.25 -7.94 4.76
CA LEU A 191 -10.26 -6.97 4.29
C LEU A 191 -10.85 -6.06 3.22
N ASP A 192 -11.56 -6.62 2.24
CA ASP A 192 -12.19 -5.84 1.18
C ASP A 192 -13.27 -4.92 1.74
N ARG A 193 -14.05 -5.39 2.72
CA ARG A 193 -15.05 -4.57 3.40
C ARG A 193 -14.41 -3.39 4.12
N LEU A 194 -13.40 -3.62 4.96
CA LEU A 194 -12.75 -2.56 5.74
C LEU A 194 -11.98 -1.56 4.88
N LEU A 195 -11.37 -2.00 3.78
CA LEU A 195 -10.54 -1.14 2.93
C LEU A 195 -11.33 -0.39 1.84
N THR A 196 -12.39 -1.00 1.29
CA THR A 196 -13.16 -0.42 0.17
C THR A 196 -14.13 0.66 0.63
N HIS A 197 -14.68 0.52 1.84
CA HIS A 197 -15.70 1.41 2.40
C HIS A 197 -15.12 2.61 3.18
N ILE A 198 -13.80 2.84 3.10
CA ILE A 198 -13.21 4.04 3.68
C ILE A 198 -13.70 5.27 2.91
N GLU A 199 -14.43 6.12 3.61
CA GLU A 199 -14.87 7.42 3.14
C GLU A 199 -13.76 8.45 3.31
N VAL A 200 -13.42 9.13 2.22
CA VAL A 200 -12.41 10.20 2.24
C VAL A 200 -13.08 11.52 1.86
N LYS A 201 -13.01 12.49 2.78
CA LYS A 201 -13.44 13.87 2.57
C LYS A 201 -12.24 14.79 2.77
N TYR A 202 -12.16 15.88 2.02
CA TYR A 202 -11.06 16.82 2.14
C TYR A 202 -11.51 18.27 2.05
N THR A 203 -10.77 19.17 2.67
CA THR A 203 -11.00 20.60 2.55
C THR A 203 -10.61 21.08 1.15
N LYS A 204 -11.46 21.94 0.57
CA LYS A 204 -11.15 22.57 -0.72
C LYS A 204 -10.05 23.61 -0.49
N VAL A 205 -8.96 23.47 -1.23
CA VAL A 205 -7.84 24.41 -1.25
C VAL A 205 -7.48 24.74 -2.69
N THR A 206 -6.74 25.82 -2.87
CA THR A 206 -6.20 26.23 -4.17
C THR A 206 -4.73 26.56 -4.00
N TYR A 207 -3.95 26.52 -5.08
CA TYR A 207 -2.58 27.00 -5.07
C TYR A 207 -2.40 28.23 -5.96
N GLY A 208 -1.48 29.10 -5.58
CA GLY A 208 -1.17 30.32 -6.32
C GLY A 208 0.01 30.18 -7.28
N ILE A 209 0.35 31.28 -7.95
CA ILE A 209 1.51 31.35 -8.87
C ILE A 209 2.85 31.01 -8.18
N THR A 210 2.97 31.26 -6.88
CA THR A 210 4.15 30.94 -6.08
C THR A 210 4.24 29.46 -5.68
N GLY A 211 3.25 28.65 -6.05
CA GLY A 211 3.21 27.22 -5.73
C GLY A 211 2.77 26.90 -4.30
N ASN A 212 2.35 27.91 -3.52
CA ASN A 212 1.85 27.74 -2.16
C ASN A 212 0.34 27.56 -2.12
N LEU A 213 -0.13 26.72 -1.19
CA LEU A 213 -1.56 26.54 -0.91
C LEU A 213 -2.14 27.77 -0.19
N ARG A 214 -3.40 28.10 -0.50
CA ARG A 214 -4.25 28.94 0.37
C ARG A 214 -5.27 28.07 1.07
N GLY A 215 -5.28 28.21 2.38
CA GLY A 215 -6.03 27.34 3.27
C GLY A 215 -5.24 26.11 3.67
N GLU A 216 -5.79 25.36 4.62
CA GLU A 216 -5.19 24.11 5.10
C GLU A 216 -5.83 22.92 4.39
N LEU A 217 -5.01 22.11 3.73
CA LEU A 217 -5.47 20.83 3.18
C LEU A 217 -5.55 19.80 4.31
N LYS A 218 -6.78 19.45 4.68
CA LYS A 218 -7.11 18.43 5.67
C LYS A 218 -7.88 17.33 4.97
N VAL A 219 -7.45 16.09 5.20
CA VAL A 219 -8.10 14.89 4.67
C VAL A 219 -8.64 14.09 5.84
N TYR A 220 -9.94 13.85 5.83
CA TYR A 220 -10.66 13.09 6.84
C TYR A 220 -11.00 11.71 6.28
N MET A 221 -10.56 10.67 6.99
CA MET A 221 -10.81 9.28 6.65
C MET A 221 -11.74 8.68 7.70
N ARG A 222 -12.85 8.12 7.24
CA ARG A 222 -13.86 7.50 8.10
C ARG A 222 -14.25 6.12 7.58
N LEU A 223 -14.64 5.25 8.49
CA LEU A 223 -15.21 3.94 8.18
C LEU A 223 -16.48 3.77 9.01
N ASN A 224 -17.60 3.45 8.36
CA ASN A 224 -18.92 3.33 9.02
C ASN A 224 -19.29 4.56 9.87
N GLY A 225 -18.95 5.77 9.39
CA GLY A 225 -19.20 7.02 10.10
C GLY A 225 -18.18 7.36 11.21
N GLU A 226 -17.37 6.41 11.63
CA GLU A 226 -16.37 6.58 12.70
C GLU A 226 -15.00 7.04 12.15
N PRO A 227 -14.24 7.84 12.91
CA PRO A 227 -12.88 8.24 12.54
C PRO A 227 -11.93 7.05 12.41
N LEU A 228 -11.20 6.97 11.29
CA LEU A 228 -10.16 5.98 11.10
C LEU A 228 -8.86 6.46 11.78
N LYS A 229 -8.65 6.12 13.05
CA LYS A 229 -7.59 6.67 13.92
C LYS A 229 -6.23 6.01 13.68
N TYR A 230 -5.14 6.79 13.71
CA TYR A 230 -3.76 6.32 13.62
C TYR A 230 -3.46 5.44 12.40
N PHE A 231 -4.24 5.63 11.33
CA PHE A 231 -4.16 4.86 10.11
C PHE A 231 -3.03 5.39 9.23
N PRO A 232 -2.07 4.54 8.83
CA PRO A 232 -0.93 4.96 8.05
C PRO A 232 -1.30 5.13 6.57
N VAL A 233 -0.94 6.28 6.00
CA VAL A 233 -1.15 6.58 4.59
C VAL A 233 0.14 7.05 3.95
N CYS A 234 0.25 6.88 2.64
CA CYS A 234 1.26 7.52 1.82
C CYS A 234 0.61 8.46 0.79
N ILE A 235 1.29 9.57 0.53
CA ILE A 235 0.83 10.66 -0.30
C ILE A 235 1.88 10.93 -1.38
N GLY A 236 1.44 11.04 -2.63
CA GLY A 236 2.29 11.39 -3.75
C GLY A 236 1.55 12.23 -4.78
N PHE A 237 2.28 12.81 -5.73
CA PHE A 237 1.66 13.44 -6.89
C PHE A 237 1.30 12.38 -7.93
N GLU A 238 0.04 12.38 -8.37
CA GLU A 238 -0.43 11.65 -9.55
C GLU A 238 -0.34 12.52 -10.81
N LYS A 239 -0.63 13.82 -10.67
CA LYS A 239 -0.48 14.84 -11.71
C LYS A 239 0.16 16.10 -11.13
N GLY A 240 1.07 16.70 -11.87
CA GLY A 240 1.86 17.86 -11.43
C GLY A 240 3.03 17.47 -10.53
N ARG A 241 3.72 18.48 -9.99
CA ARG A 241 4.89 18.30 -9.12
C ARG A 241 4.94 19.37 -8.04
N GLY A 242 5.56 19.04 -6.92
CA GLY A 242 5.82 19.93 -5.80
C GLY A 242 6.49 19.17 -4.66
N LYS A 243 6.53 19.77 -3.47
CA LYS A 243 7.15 19.18 -2.27
C LYS A 243 6.08 18.86 -1.23
N ILE A 244 5.99 17.60 -0.83
CA ILE A 244 5.16 17.15 0.29
C ILE A 244 6.07 17.04 1.52
N LEU A 245 5.82 17.82 2.56
CA LEU A 245 6.70 17.86 3.74
C LEU A 245 6.67 16.55 4.55
N ASN A 246 5.50 15.91 4.62
CA ASN A 246 5.32 14.61 5.27
C ASN A 246 4.57 13.65 4.33
N PRO A 247 5.28 12.84 3.53
CA PRO A 247 4.66 11.96 2.54
C PRO A 247 4.05 10.69 3.15
N GLN A 248 4.36 10.36 4.41
CA GLN A 248 3.85 9.16 5.09
C GLN A 248 3.24 9.49 6.45
N PRO A 249 2.17 10.31 6.50
CA PRO A 249 1.53 10.65 7.77
C PRO A 249 0.70 9.49 8.35
N LEU A 250 0.34 9.63 9.62
CA LEU A 250 -0.75 8.88 10.26
C LEU A 250 -1.96 9.81 10.39
N THR A 251 -3.16 9.27 10.29
CA THR A 251 -4.35 9.99 10.74
C THR A 251 -4.29 10.22 12.26
N ASP A 252 -4.87 11.32 12.73
CA ASP A 252 -5.00 11.61 14.15
C ASP A 252 -6.23 10.90 14.77
N VAL A 253 -6.57 11.26 16.02
CA VAL A 253 -7.75 10.73 16.75
C VAL A 253 -9.09 11.09 16.10
N GLN A 254 -9.11 12.09 15.22
CA GLN A 254 -10.29 12.50 14.44
C GLN A 254 -10.27 11.90 13.03
N GLY A 255 -9.33 11.00 12.72
CA GLY A 255 -9.18 10.43 11.39
C GLY A 255 -8.66 11.45 10.37
N CYS A 256 -8.01 12.54 10.83
CA CYS A 256 -7.58 13.64 10.00
C CYS A 256 -6.08 13.56 9.71
N VAL A 257 -5.70 13.90 8.48
CA VAL A 257 -4.32 14.16 8.06
C VAL A 257 -4.24 15.59 7.54
N LYS A 258 -3.36 16.40 8.13
CA LYS A 258 -2.96 17.69 7.57
C LYS A 258 -1.85 17.49 6.54
N ILE A 259 -2.13 17.85 5.29
CA ILE A 259 -1.17 17.74 4.19
C ILE A 259 -0.57 19.11 3.93
N ASN A 260 0.74 19.23 4.09
CA ASN A 260 1.48 20.43 3.76
C ASN A 260 2.22 20.23 2.44
N VAL A 261 1.83 21.01 1.43
CA VAL A 261 2.44 21.02 0.10
C VAL A 261 2.99 22.41 -0.19
N SER A 262 4.23 22.46 -0.67
CA SER A 262 4.89 23.68 -1.13
C SER A 262 5.46 23.49 -2.53
N ASP A 263 5.95 24.58 -3.12
CA ASP A 263 6.72 24.55 -4.37
C ASP A 263 6.00 23.84 -5.53
N ILE A 264 4.66 23.96 -5.57
CA ILE A 264 3.85 23.39 -6.64
C ILE A 264 4.22 24.07 -7.96
N THR A 265 4.50 23.29 -8.99
CA THR A 265 4.85 23.82 -10.31
C THR A 265 3.65 24.58 -10.90
N SER A 266 3.83 25.87 -11.19
CA SER A 266 2.76 26.77 -11.62
C SER A 266 2.36 26.66 -13.10
N SER A 267 3.00 25.77 -13.86
CA SER A 267 2.71 25.51 -15.27
C SER A 267 1.39 24.75 -15.49
N GLU A 268 0.95 24.00 -14.49
CA GLU A 268 -0.29 23.24 -14.56
C GLU A 268 -1.48 24.10 -14.08
N ASN A 269 -2.69 23.81 -14.58
CA ASN A 269 -3.91 24.46 -14.09
C ASN A 269 -4.50 23.77 -12.85
N GLU A 270 -4.02 22.56 -12.54
CA GLU A 270 -4.42 21.77 -11.38
C GLU A 270 -3.31 20.77 -11.07
N VAL A 271 -3.23 20.35 -9.82
CA VAL A 271 -2.42 19.21 -9.41
C VAL A 271 -3.31 18.17 -8.74
N VAL A 272 -2.91 16.91 -8.86
CA VAL A 272 -3.65 15.78 -8.27
C VAL A 272 -2.74 15.06 -7.31
N LEU A 273 -3.11 15.05 -6.03
CA LEU A 273 -2.45 14.24 -5.02
C LEU A 273 -3.15 12.89 -4.92
N LYS A 274 -2.38 11.83 -4.91
CA LYS A 274 -2.83 10.47 -4.61
C LYS A 274 -2.54 10.16 -3.16
N ILE A 275 -3.58 9.75 -2.43
CA ILE A 275 -3.49 9.21 -1.07
C ILE A 275 -3.87 7.72 -1.11
N MET A 276 -3.10 6.88 -0.44
CA MET A 276 -3.39 5.45 -0.30
C MET A 276 -2.89 4.92 1.06
N PRO A 277 -3.39 3.78 1.55
CA PRO A 277 -2.86 3.15 2.75
C PRO A 277 -1.38 2.76 2.59
N ASP A 278 -0.57 2.97 3.64
CA ASP A 278 0.85 2.58 3.63
C ASP A 278 1.00 1.13 4.10
N LEU A 279 1.08 0.22 3.12
CA LEU A 279 1.19 -1.22 3.36
C LEU A 279 2.37 -1.59 4.29
N SER A 280 3.51 -0.92 4.13
CA SER A 280 4.73 -1.24 4.89
C SER A 280 4.61 -0.88 6.38
N ARG A 281 3.66 -0.01 6.72
CA ARG A 281 3.36 0.41 8.10
C ARG A 281 2.10 -0.25 8.67
N LEU A 282 1.29 -0.85 7.81
CA LEU A 282 0.22 -1.74 8.23
C LEU A 282 0.78 -3.12 8.61
N MET A 283 1.79 -3.58 7.90
CA MET A 283 2.35 -4.90 8.12
C MET A 283 3.87 -4.90 8.07
N ASP A 284 4.48 -5.46 9.12
CA ASP A 284 5.91 -5.77 9.12
C ASP A 284 6.14 -7.08 8.37
N PHE A 285 6.75 -6.98 7.19
CA PHE A 285 7.09 -8.14 6.37
C PHE A 285 8.47 -8.73 6.71
N SER A 286 9.27 -8.07 7.56
CA SER A 286 10.61 -8.55 7.92
C SER A 286 10.58 -9.84 8.75
N ILE A 287 9.43 -10.15 9.35
CA ILE A 287 9.19 -11.38 10.12
C ILE A 287 9.13 -12.64 9.24
N PHE A 288 9.14 -12.51 7.91
CA PHE A 288 9.10 -13.64 6.98
C PHE A 288 10.43 -13.77 6.22
N GLU A 289 11.04 -14.95 6.28
CA GLU A 289 12.39 -15.20 5.75
C GLU A 289 12.45 -15.41 4.23
N LYS A 290 11.29 -15.52 3.55
CA LYS A 290 11.21 -15.91 2.13
C LYS A 290 10.98 -14.69 1.21
N GLU A 291 12.04 -13.99 0.81
CA GLU A 291 11.97 -12.73 0.05
C GLU A 291 11.07 -12.78 -1.20
N GLY A 292 11.16 -13.84 -2.02
CA GLY A 292 10.33 -13.97 -3.24
C GLY A 292 8.84 -14.15 -2.96
N GLU A 293 8.49 -14.89 -1.91
CA GLU A 293 7.09 -15.05 -1.48
C GLU A 293 6.55 -13.77 -0.81
N VAL A 294 7.41 -13.01 -0.12
CA VAL A 294 7.06 -11.71 0.45
C VAL A 294 6.60 -10.73 -0.63
N GLU A 295 7.28 -10.65 -1.78
CA GLU A 295 6.84 -9.73 -2.84
C GLU A 295 5.53 -10.20 -3.50
N ARG A 296 5.30 -11.52 -3.62
CA ARG A 296 4.03 -12.08 -4.08
C ARG A 296 2.88 -11.68 -3.15
N LEU A 297 3.05 -11.80 -1.84
CA LEU A 297 2.06 -11.35 -0.85
C LEU A 297 1.86 -9.83 -0.89
N LYS A 298 2.94 -9.04 -0.96
CA LYS A 298 2.83 -7.58 -1.08
C LYS A 298 2.04 -7.17 -2.31
N SER A 299 2.30 -7.80 -3.46
CA SER A 299 1.54 -7.55 -4.69
C SER A 299 0.06 -7.90 -4.52
N TYR A 300 -0.24 -9.03 -3.89
CA TYR A 300 -1.61 -9.43 -3.57
C TYR A 300 -2.33 -8.38 -2.70
N LEU A 301 -1.73 -7.99 -1.56
CA LEU A 301 -2.31 -7.03 -0.64
C LEU A 301 -2.44 -5.63 -1.26
N LYS A 302 -1.45 -5.18 -2.05
CA LYS A 302 -1.51 -3.90 -2.78
C LYS A 302 -2.73 -3.79 -3.69
N LYS A 303 -3.19 -4.89 -4.30
CA LYS A 303 -4.38 -4.90 -5.17
C LYS A 303 -5.69 -4.64 -4.40
N LYS A 304 -5.70 -4.93 -3.10
CA LYS A 304 -6.84 -4.64 -2.20
C LYS A 304 -6.82 -3.21 -1.66
N LEU A 305 -5.70 -2.50 -1.77
CA LEU A 305 -5.58 -1.12 -1.29
C LEU A 305 -6.16 -0.13 -2.30
N ARG A 306 -7.21 0.57 -1.89
CA ARG A 306 -7.78 1.68 -2.67
C ARG A 306 -6.86 2.90 -2.60
N SER A 307 -6.82 3.67 -3.69
CA SER A 307 -6.27 5.02 -3.70
C SER A 307 -7.35 6.05 -3.94
N TRP A 308 -7.20 7.24 -3.36
CA TRP A 308 -8.06 8.39 -3.58
C TRP A 308 -7.25 9.53 -4.18
N SER A 309 -7.89 10.28 -5.07
CA SER A 309 -7.27 11.42 -5.76
C SER A 309 -7.87 12.72 -5.24
N ILE A 310 -7.02 13.66 -4.87
CA ILE A 310 -7.36 14.98 -4.35
C ILE A 310 -6.95 15.99 -5.41
N VAL A 311 -7.93 16.62 -6.03
CA VAL A 311 -7.70 17.66 -7.04
C VAL A 311 -7.55 19.01 -6.35
N ILE A 312 -6.44 19.67 -6.62
CA ILE A 312 -6.15 21.03 -6.13
C ILE A 312 -6.02 21.94 -7.36
N PRO A 313 -7.01 22.81 -7.61
CA PRO A 313 -6.94 23.72 -8.75
C PRO A 313 -6.00 24.90 -8.48
N LYS A 314 -5.40 25.40 -9.55
CA LYS A 314 -4.65 26.66 -9.56
C LYS A 314 -5.64 27.81 -9.46
N ARG A 315 -5.28 28.80 -8.64
CA ARG A 315 -6.01 30.05 -8.59
C ARG A 315 -5.66 30.90 -9.81
N LYS A 316 -6.68 31.51 -10.41
CA LYS A 316 -6.45 32.51 -11.45
C LYS A 316 -5.72 33.73 -10.88
N THR A 317 -4.77 34.22 -11.64
CA THR A 317 -3.92 35.37 -11.31
C THR A 317 -4.34 36.57 -12.16
N LEU A 318 -4.40 37.73 -11.52
CA LEU A 318 -4.82 38.98 -12.09
C LEU A 318 -3.71 40.01 -11.90
N ALA A 319 -3.25 40.62 -12.99
CA ALA A 319 -2.45 41.83 -12.93
C ALA A 319 -3.37 43.03 -12.66
N LEU A 320 -3.10 43.78 -11.59
CA LEU A 320 -3.85 44.99 -11.24
C LEU A 320 -2.96 46.21 -11.39
N SER A 321 -3.46 47.21 -12.13
CA SER A 321 -2.87 48.55 -12.20
C SER A 321 -3.93 49.58 -11.87
N VAL A 322 -3.66 50.43 -10.88
CA VAL A 322 -4.52 51.55 -10.51
C VAL A 322 -3.72 52.83 -10.69
N TYR A 323 -4.23 53.76 -11.51
CA TYR A 323 -3.61 55.06 -11.69
C TYR A 323 -4.63 56.17 -11.71
N VAL A 324 -4.20 57.33 -11.21
CA VAL A 324 -4.96 58.57 -11.29
C VAL A 324 -4.33 59.46 -12.35
N LYS A 325 -5.16 60.03 -13.21
CA LYS A 325 -4.83 61.05 -14.18
C LYS A 325 -5.37 62.39 -13.69
N SER A 326 -4.47 63.33 -13.43
CA SER A 326 -4.81 64.72 -13.10
C SER A 326 -4.06 65.63 -14.06
N ALA A 327 -4.81 66.39 -14.87
CA ALA A 327 -4.28 67.18 -15.98
C ALA A 327 -3.30 66.38 -16.87
N SER A 328 -2.01 66.77 -16.89
CA SER A 328 -0.95 66.14 -17.69
C SER A 328 -0.15 65.08 -16.92
N SER A 329 -0.47 64.84 -15.65
CA SER A 329 0.29 64.00 -14.73
C SER A 329 -0.44 62.70 -14.40
N TYR A 330 0.34 61.66 -14.11
CA TYR A 330 -0.13 60.35 -13.70
C TYR A 330 0.55 59.93 -12.41
N TYR A 331 -0.20 59.36 -11.47
CA TYR A 331 0.36 58.75 -10.27
C TYR A 331 -0.36 57.44 -9.93
N PHE A 332 0.31 56.57 -9.18
CA PHE A 332 -0.17 55.24 -8.81
C PHE A 332 -0.45 55.22 -7.30
N PRO A 333 -1.70 55.46 -6.88
CA PRO A 333 -2.05 55.53 -5.46
C PRO A 333 -1.98 54.13 -4.82
N GLU A 334 -1.13 53.99 -3.80
CA GLU A 334 -0.94 52.73 -3.07
C GLU A 334 -2.19 52.30 -2.30
N ASN A 335 -2.84 53.24 -1.61
CA ASN A 335 -4.06 52.99 -0.83
C ASN A 335 -5.20 52.42 -1.69
N ILE A 336 -5.49 53.03 -2.84
CA ILE A 336 -6.56 52.55 -3.73
C ILE A 336 -6.18 51.19 -4.34
N TYR A 337 -4.90 51.00 -4.66
CA TYR A 337 -4.43 49.70 -5.12
C TYR A 337 -4.65 48.61 -4.06
N ASP A 338 -4.30 48.87 -2.81
CA ASP A 338 -4.41 47.91 -1.72
C ASP A 338 -5.87 47.54 -1.44
N ASP A 339 -6.77 48.53 -1.38
CA ASP A 339 -8.22 48.31 -1.19
C ASP A 339 -8.80 47.43 -2.30
N VAL A 340 -8.50 47.75 -3.57
CA VAL A 340 -8.98 46.97 -4.71
C VAL A 340 -8.35 45.58 -4.74
N ALA A 341 -7.05 45.49 -4.45
CA ALA A 341 -6.34 44.22 -4.43
C ALA A 341 -6.91 43.29 -3.35
N GLU A 342 -7.29 43.82 -2.18
CA GLU A 342 -7.97 43.07 -1.13
C GLU A 342 -9.31 42.52 -1.62
N ILE A 343 -10.18 43.37 -2.19
CA ILE A 343 -11.47 42.94 -2.77
C ILE A 343 -11.28 41.80 -3.79
N VAL A 344 -10.29 41.93 -4.68
CA VAL A 344 -10.01 40.91 -5.70
C VAL A 344 -9.49 39.60 -5.07
N ARG A 345 -8.62 39.70 -4.05
CA ARG A 345 -8.13 38.52 -3.30
C ARG A 345 -9.24 37.82 -2.54
N GLU A 346 -10.21 38.55 -1.99
CA GLU A 346 -11.41 37.99 -1.34
C GLU A 346 -12.28 37.22 -2.33
N LYS A 347 -12.36 37.67 -3.59
CA LYS A 347 -13.02 36.92 -4.68
C LYS A 347 -12.23 35.69 -5.15
N GLY A 348 -11.08 35.41 -4.55
CA GLY A 348 -10.32 34.20 -4.82
C GLY A 348 -9.43 34.31 -6.05
N TYR A 349 -8.87 35.50 -6.33
CA TYR A 349 -7.80 35.68 -7.32
C TYR A 349 -6.46 35.97 -6.63
N ASP A 350 -5.35 35.61 -7.27
CA ASP A 350 -4.05 36.18 -6.91
C ASP A 350 -3.88 37.52 -7.61
N VAL A 351 -3.30 38.50 -6.93
CA VAL A 351 -3.15 39.86 -7.47
C VAL A 351 -1.67 40.20 -7.59
N VAL A 352 -1.24 40.49 -8.81
CA VAL A 352 0.11 40.96 -9.13
C VAL A 352 0.04 42.45 -9.45
N LYS A 353 0.80 43.26 -8.72
CA LYS A 353 0.87 44.68 -8.98
C LYS A 353 1.58 44.96 -10.30
N LYS A 354 0.99 45.80 -11.14
CA LYS A 354 1.64 46.38 -12.32
C LYS A 354 1.46 47.90 -12.31
N LYS A 355 2.36 48.62 -12.97
CA LYS A 355 2.28 50.08 -13.15
C LYS A 355 2.05 50.39 -14.63
N LEU A 356 0.84 50.09 -15.09
CA LEU A 356 0.41 50.22 -16.49
C LEU A 356 -0.61 51.35 -16.65
N LYS A 357 -0.58 52.03 -17.79
CA LYS A 357 -1.50 53.12 -18.15
C LYS A 357 -2.04 52.94 -19.57
N GLY A 358 -3.27 53.38 -19.80
CA GLY A 358 -3.92 53.30 -21.10
C GLY A 358 -4.21 51.86 -21.55
N THR A 359 -4.43 51.69 -22.86
CA THR A 359 -4.73 50.40 -23.46
C THR A 359 -3.44 49.58 -23.62
N PRO A 360 -3.38 48.33 -23.09
CA PRO A 360 -2.25 47.45 -23.24
C PRO A 360 -2.09 46.98 -24.69
N SER A 361 -0.86 46.71 -25.13
CA SER A 361 -0.59 46.10 -26.44
C SER A 361 -0.82 44.57 -26.40
N GLN A 362 -1.06 43.97 -27.56
CA GLN A 362 -1.18 42.50 -27.70
C GLN A 362 0.04 41.77 -27.10
N SER A 363 1.25 42.22 -27.45
CA SER A 363 2.51 41.66 -26.94
C SER A 363 2.63 41.73 -25.41
N MET A 364 2.05 42.76 -24.78
CA MET A 364 2.07 42.88 -23.32
C MET A 364 1.14 41.83 -22.68
N LEU A 365 -0.04 41.61 -23.26
CA LEU A 365 -0.97 40.57 -22.81
C LEU A 365 -0.36 39.17 -23.00
N GLU A 366 0.36 38.94 -24.10
CA GLU A 366 1.09 37.69 -24.33
C GLU A 366 2.19 37.45 -23.29
N ASN A 367 2.98 38.47 -22.96
CA ASN A 367 4.00 38.37 -21.92
C ASN A 367 3.40 38.08 -20.53
N LEU A 368 2.29 38.73 -20.18
CA LEU A 368 1.57 38.43 -18.93
C LEU A 368 1.08 36.98 -18.89
N ALA A 369 0.60 36.45 -20.03
CA ALA A 369 0.18 35.05 -20.11
C ALA A 369 1.36 34.08 -19.94
N VAL A 370 2.56 34.41 -20.45
CA VAL A 370 3.79 33.63 -20.21
C VAL A 370 4.18 33.64 -18.73
N GLU A 371 3.95 34.76 -18.03
CA GLU A 371 4.08 34.85 -16.57
C GLU A 371 2.99 34.07 -15.82
N GLY A 372 2.02 33.45 -16.51
CA GLY A 372 0.91 32.74 -15.88
C GLY A 372 -0.15 33.64 -15.27
N ILE A 373 -0.28 34.88 -15.78
CA ILE A 373 -1.31 35.84 -15.43
C ILE A 373 -2.44 35.78 -16.47
N GLU A 374 -3.64 35.45 -16.04
CA GLU A 374 -4.79 35.21 -16.90
C GLU A 374 -5.58 36.49 -17.23
N TYR A 375 -5.59 37.45 -16.30
CA TYR A 375 -6.34 38.70 -16.44
C TYR A 375 -5.48 39.92 -16.19
N LEU A 376 -5.77 41.00 -16.90
CA LEU A 376 -5.23 42.33 -16.62
C LEU A 376 -6.40 43.28 -16.34
N VAL A 377 -6.39 43.90 -15.16
CA VAL A 377 -7.32 44.98 -14.81
C VAL A 377 -6.55 46.28 -14.69
N ILE A 378 -7.04 47.28 -15.42
CA ILE A 378 -6.55 48.66 -15.33
C ILE A 378 -7.70 49.53 -14.84
N ILE A 379 -7.48 50.19 -13.70
CA ILE A 379 -8.39 51.19 -13.15
C ILE A 379 -7.79 52.56 -13.39
N GLU A 380 -8.43 53.34 -14.25
CA GLU A 380 -8.13 54.73 -14.51
C GLU A 380 -9.09 55.61 -13.70
N VAL A 381 -8.56 56.44 -12.81
CA VAL A 381 -9.31 57.50 -12.14
C VAL A 381 -8.92 58.83 -12.77
N ARG A 382 -9.86 59.60 -13.28
CA ARG A 382 -9.62 60.93 -13.85
C ARG A 382 -10.15 61.99 -12.91
N CYS A 383 -9.27 62.88 -12.46
CA CYS A 383 -9.62 64.06 -11.69
C CYS A 383 -9.58 65.28 -12.63
N TYR A 384 -10.62 66.09 -12.60
CA TYR A 384 -10.72 67.30 -13.39
C TYR A 384 -11.56 68.34 -12.66
N THR A 385 -11.19 69.59 -12.85
CA THR A 385 -11.95 70.73 -12.33
C THR A 385 -13.03 71.09 -13.35
N GLU A 386 -14.28 71.21 -12.90
CA GLU A 386 -15.41 71.62 -13.72
C GLU A 386 -16.00 72.90 -13.10
N TYR A 387 -16.16 73.93 -13.93
CA TYR A 387 -16.82 75.17 -13.54
C TYR A 387 -18.34 74.98 -13.58
N ASP A 388 -19.01 75.31 -12.49
CA ASP A 388 -20.46 75.25 -12.36
C ASP A 388 -21.04 76.67 -12.51
N ASP A 389 -21.58 76.95 -13.70
CA ASP A 389 -22.16 78.26 -14.05
C ASP A 389 -23.32 78.68 -13.12
N TYR A 390 -24.04 77.71 -12.53
CA TYR A 390 -25.22 78.00 -11.71
C TYR A 390 -24.82 78.52 -10.32
N TRP A 391 -23.71 78.00 -9.78
CA TRP A 391 -23.20 78.35 -8.46
C TRP A 391 -22.00 79.30 -8.48
N ASP A 392 -21.44 79.61 -9.66
CA ASP A 392 -20.22 80.43 -9.84
C ASP A 392 -19.03 79.88 -9.01
N VAL A 393 -18.84 78.56 -9.08
CA VAL A 393 -17.76 77.86 -8.36
C VAL A 393 -17.07 76.81 -9.22
N TYR A 394 -15.79 76.60 -8.96
CA TYR A 394 -15.06 75.44 -9.47
C TYR A 394 -15.27 74.25 -8.54
N SER A 395 -15.71 73.13 -9.10
CA SER A 395 -15.84 71.87 -8.39
C SER A 395 -14.79 70.87 -8.88
N GLU A 396 -14.12 70.19 -7.95
CA GLU A 396 -13.25 69.06 -8.27
C GLU A 396 -14.12 67.82 -8.47
N ARG A 397 -14.02 67.20 -9.65
CA ARG A 397 -14.76 65.98 -9.99
C ARG A 397 -13.80 64.84 -10.28
N ALA A 398 -14.25 63.62 -9.97
CA ALA A 398 -13.55 62.40 -10.28
C ALA A 398 -14.46 61.45 -11.07
N SER A 399 -13.90 60.79 -12.08
CA SER A 399 -14.55 59.70 -12.82
C SER A 399 -13.63 58.49 -12.87
N GLY A 400 -14.19 57.28 -12.81
CA GLY A 400 -13.44 56.03 -12.85
C GLY A 400 -13.79 55.20 -14.07
N ARG A 401 -12.77 54.59 -14.70
CA ARG A 401 -12.93 53.59 -15.76
C ARG A 401 -12.18 52.32 -15.36
N ILE A 402 -12.90 51.20 -15.34
CA ILE A 402 -12.32 49.87 -15.12
C ILE A 402 -12.25 49.17 -16.48
N MET A 403 -11.06 48.70 -16.84
CA MET A 403 -10.81 47.97 -18.09
C MET A 403 -10.28 46.59 -17.73
N LEU A 404 -10.99 45.55 -18.17
CA LEU A 404 -10.60 44.15 -17.99
C LEU A 404 -10.16 43.57 -19.34
N TYR A 405 -8.98 42.96 -19.34
CA TYR A 405 -8.41 42.28 -20.49
C TYR A 405 -8.18 40.81 -20.13
N SER A 406 -8.48 39.93 -21.08
CA SER A 406 -8.28 38.47 -21.01
C SER A 406 -7.72 38.02 -22.34
N ARG A 407 -6.90 36.97 -22.32
CA ARG A 407 -6.41 36.32 -23.55
C ARG A 407 -7.48 35.45 -24.20
N ASN A 408 -8.38 34.87 -23.40
CA ASN A 408 -9.47 34.03 -23.89
C ASN A 408 -10.70 34.92 -24.13
N GLU A 409 -11.36 34.75 -25.28
CA GLU A 409 -12.74 35.23 -25.46
C GLU A 409 -13.59 34.68 -24.30
N ILE A 410 -14.33 35.58 -23.64
CA ILE A 410 -15.11 35.30 -22.42
C ILE A 410 -16.30 34.41 -22.75
#